data_AF-A0A7K2ZMC6-F1
#
_entry.id   AF-A0A7K2ZMC6-F1
#
_cell.length_a   1.000
_cell.length_b   1.000
_cell.length_c   1.000
_cell.angle_alpha   90.00
_cell.angle_beta   90.00
_cell.angle_gamma   90.00
#
_symmetry.space_group_name_H-M   'P 1'
#
loop_
_entity.id
_entity.type
_entity.pdbx_description
1 polymer ?
#
loop_
_entity_poly.entity_id
_entity_poly.type
_entity_poly.pdbx_seq_one_letter_code
_entity_poly.pdbx_strand_id
1 'polypeptide(L)' 'MTAELVRGQNHALPQTRLEIRVSAGSPVVAGATLGDENGVVRGAEWIAHPGSPQLPGLEVSQQAAAGHRLAVDLEALP' A
#
# COMPACT_ATOMS: atom_id res chain seq x y z
N MET A 1 -6.84 -14.69 4.73
CA MET A 1 -6.32 -15.50 3.60
C MET A 1 -5.92 -14.53 2.52
N THR A 2 -4.63 -14.41 2.23
CA THR A 2 -4.11 -13.46 1.25
C THR A 2 -4.18 -14.10 -0.14
N ALA A 3 -4.84 -13.45 -1.09
CA ALA A 3 -5.05 -14.00 -2.42
C ALA A 3 -4.88 -12.94 -3.52
N GLU A 4 -4.41 -13.38 -4.68
CA GLU A 4 -4.38 -12.59 -5.91
C GLU A 4 -5.61 -12.93 -6.75
N LEU A 5 -6.28 -11.91 -7.29
CA LEU A 5 -7.41 -12.11 -8.18
C LEU A 5 -6.93 -12.38 -9.62
N VAL A 6 -6.97 -13.63 -10.04
CA VAL A 6 -6.59 -14.06 -11.40
C VAL A 6 -7.83 -14.54 -12.12
N ARG A 7 -8.26 -13.82 -13.17
CA ARG A 7 -9.44 -14.13 -13.99
C ARG A 7 -10.73 -14.35 -13.16
N GLY A 8 -10.93 -13.55 -12.13
CA GLY A 8 -12.12 -13.61 -11.28
C GLY A 8 -12.08 -14.68 -10.18
N GLN A 9 -10.94 -15.36 -9.99
CA GLN A 9 -10.73 -16.32 -8.91
C GLN A 9 -9.64 -15.83 -7.96
N ASN A 10 -9.83 -16.05 -6.66
CA ASN A 10 -8.81 -15.80 -5.65
C ASN A 10 -7.83 -16.96 -5.62
N HIS A 11 -6.59 -16.72 -6.02
CA HIS A 11 -5.50 -17.69 -5.93
C HIS A 11 -4.63 -17.38 -4.72
N ALA A 12 -4.14 -18.41 -4.03
CA ALA A 12 -3.22 -18.20 -2.91
C ALA A 12 -1.99 -17.40 -3.37
N LEU A 13 -1.68 -16.31 -2.66
CA LEU A 13 -0.49 -15.52 -2.93
C LEU A 13 0.75 -16.32 -2.46
N PRO A 14 1.70 -16.64 -3.36
CA PRO A 14 2.88 -17.42 -2.99
C PRO A 14 3.86 -16.63 -2.11
N GLN A 15 3.71 -15.30 -2.09
CA GLN A 15 4.51 -14.37 -1.29
C GLN A 15 3.59 -13.27 -0.78
N THR A 16 3.85 -12.79 0.43
CA THR A 16 3.04 -11.76 1.11
C THR A 16 3.71 -10.39 1.08
N ARG A 17 4.93 -10.29 0.55
CA ARG A 17 5.62 -9.02 0.32
C ARG A 17 5.32 -8.49 -1.07
N LEU A 18 4.63 -7.37 -1.14
CA LEU A 18 4.31 -6.63 -2.35
C LEU A 18 5.12 -5.32 -2.40
N GLU A 19 5.52 -4.92 -3.61
CA GLU A 19 6.13 -3.63 -3.87
C GLU A 19 5.35 -2.91 -4.96
N ILE A 20 4.92 -1.68 -4.67
CA ILE A 20 4.30 -0.79 -5.65
C ILE A 20 5.31 0.28 -6.03
N ARG A 21 5.59 0.41 -7.33
CA ARG A 21 6.49 1.44 -7.87
C ARG A 21 5.71 2.48 -8.64
N VAL A 22 5.99 3.75 -8.34
CA VAL A 22 5.41 4.90 -9.06
C VAL A 22 6.55 5.70 -9.66
N SER A 23 6.41 6.05 -10.95
CA SER A 23 7.35 6.92 -11.66
C SER A 23 6.59 8.07 -12.28
N ALA A 24 7.09 9.29 -12.12
CA ALA A 24 6.51 10.52 -12.64
C ALA A 24 7.59 11.43 -13.24
N GLY A 25 7.22 12.28 -14.19
CA GLY A 25 8.15 13.22 -14.84
C GLY A 25 8.57 14.41 -13.96
N SER A 26 7.98 14.56 -12.78
CA SER A 26 8.29 15.59 -11.79
C SER A 26 8.03 15.05 -10.38
N PRO A 27 8.57 15.69 -9.32
CA PRO A 27 8.30 15.27 -7.95
C PRO A 27 6.81 15.28 -7.62
N VAL A 28 6.28 14.13 -7.19
CA VAL A 28 4.91 13.97 -6.68
C VAL A 28 4.95 13.45 -5.24
N VAL A 29 3.82 13.52 -4.54
CA VAL A 29 3.64 12.84 -3.25
C VAL A 29 2.84 11.57 -3.49
N ALA A 30 3.34 10.44 -3.02
CA ALA A 30 2.62 9.18 -3.00
C ALA A 30 2.22 8.82 -1.56
N GLY A 31 0.94 8.56 -1.36
CA GLY A 31 0.38 7.99 -0.14
C GLY A 31 -0.47 6.77 -0.46
N ALA A 32 -0.91 6.06 0.57
CA ALA A 32 -1.77 4.90 0.45
C ALA A 32 -2.80 4.88 1.57
N THR A 33 -4.02 4.47 1.24
CA THR A 33 -5.14 4.33 2.17
C THR A 33 -5.51 2.85 2.29
N LEU A 34 -5.60 2.35 3.52
CA LEU A 34 -6.14 1.03 3.79
C LEU A 34 -7.67 1.14 3.93
N GLY A 35 -8.40 0.31 3.20
CA GLY A 35 -9.85 0.15 3.35
C GLY A 35 -10.15 -1.19 4.01
N ASP A 36 -11.20 -1.24 4.79
CA ASP A 36 -11.69 -2.50 5.37
C ASP A 36 -12.41 -3.38 4.33
N GLU A 37 -13.03 -4.47 4.78
CA GLU A 37 -13.75 -5.41 3.92
C GLU A 37 -14.96 -4.81 3.19
N ASN A 38 -15.46 -3.66 3.65
CA ASN A 38 -16.54 -2.91 3.00
C ASN A 38 -16.01 -1.78 2.10
N GLY A 39 -14.69 -1.66 1.97
CA GLY A 39 -14.03 -0.59 1.22
C GLY A 39 -14.02 0.75 1.96
N VAL A 40 -14.25 0.75 3.29
CA VAL A 40 -14.30 1.97 4.10
C VAL A 40 -12.94 2.26 4.71
N VAL A 41 -12.46 3.49 4.52
CA VAL A 41 -11.28 4.02 5.24
C VAL A 41 -11.74 4.54 6.60
N ARG A 42 -11.32 3.88 7.67
CA ARG A 42 -11.85 4.10 9.04
C ARG A 42 -11.43 5.42 9.68
N GLY A 43 -10.34 6.02 9.21
CA GLY A 43 -9.84 7.30 9.71
C GLY A 43 -8.48 7.67 9.13
N ALA A 44 -7.89 8.76 9.62
CA ALA A 44 -6.58 9.23 9.18
C ALA A 44 -5.45 8.26 9.55
N GLU A 45 -5.64 7.46 10.60
CA GLU A 45 -4.75 6.40 11.04
C GLU A 45 -4.68 5.21 10.07
N TRP A 46 -5.54 5.17 9.04
CA TRP A 46 -5.50 4.20 7.94
C TRP A 46 -4.86 4.81 6.67
N ILE A 47 -4.22 5.97 6.78
CA ILE A 47 -3.61 6.70 5.66
C ILE A 47 -2.10 6.84 5.90
N ALA A 48 -1.30 6.15 5.07
CA ALA A 48 0.14 6.33 5.01
C ALA A 48 0.48 7.46 4.03
N HIS A 49 1.23 8.47 4.47
CA HIS A 49 1.67 9.60 3.64
C HIS A 49 2.97 10.18 4.20
N PRO A 50 3.67 11.12 3.53
CA PRO A 50 4.97 11.61 4.01
C PRO A 50 5.04 12.11 5.47
N GLY A 51 3.92 12.61 6.02
CA GLY A 51 3.84 13.06 7.42
C GLY A 51 3.52 11.95 8.43
N SER A 52 3.05 10.79 7.96
CA SER A 52 2.82 9.56 8.73
C SER A 52 3.14 8.37 7.82
N PRO A 53 4.45 8.09 7.58
CA PRO A 53 4.87 7.27 6.45
C PRO A 53 4.76 5.76 6.68
N GLN A 54 4.39 5.33 7.89
CA GLN A 54 4.36 3.93 8.31
C GLN A 54 3.03 3.59 8.95
N LEU A 55 2.42 2.51 8.47
CA LEU A 55 1.33 1.78 9.10
C LEU A 55 1.78 0.32 9.30
N PRO A 56 1.12 -0.47 10.15
CA PRO A 56 1.34 -1.92 10.20
C PRO A 56 1.28 -2.52 8.79
N GLY A 57 2.37 -3.15 8.35
CA GLY A 57 2.48 -3.76 7.03
C GLY A 57 2.58 -2.81 5.82
N LEU A 58 2.67 -1.49 6.00
CA LEU A 58 2.74 -0.55 4.88
C LEU A 58 3.73 0.60 5.15
N GLU A 59 4.65 0.81 4.21
CA GLU A 59 5.59 1.93 4.23
C GLU A 59 5.52 2.71 2.92
N VAL A 60 5.48 4.03 3.01
CA VAL A 60 5.52 4.96 1.87
C VAL A 60 6.71 5.90 1.94
N SER A 61 6.98 6.63 0.86
CA SER A 61 8.06 7.62 0.83
C SER A 61 7.78 8.79 1.76
N GLN A 62 8.81 9.25 2.48
CA GLN A 62 8.72 10.38 3.43
C GLN A 62 8.80 11.76 2.77
N GLN A 63 8.87 11.81 1.45
CA GLN A 63 9.09 13.04 0.69
C GLN A 63 8.51 12.94 -0.71
N ALA A 64 8.35 14.09 -1.34
CA ALA A 64 8.02 14.14 -2.76
C ALA A 64 9.21 13.65 -3.60
N ALA A 65 8.93 12.85 -4.63
CA ALA A 65 9.96 12.31 -5.50
C ALA A 65 9.40 12.02 -6.90
N ALA A 66 10.29 11.97 -7.90
CA ALA A 66 9.92 11.51 -9.24
C ALA A 66 9.76 9.98 -9.29
N GLY A 67 10.29 9.27 -8.29
CA GLY A 67 10.16 7.81 -8.14
C GLY A 67 9.81 7.44 -6.71
N HIS A 68 8.80 6.60 -6.55
CA HIS A 68 8.39 6.06 -5.25
C HIS A 68 8.44 4.53 -5.25
N ARG A 69 8.70 4.01 -4.07
CA ARG A 69 8.51 2.61 -3.71
C ARG A 69 7.64 2.57 -2.47
N LEU A 70 6.53 1.85 -2.55
CA LEU A 70 5.70 1.52 -1.40
C LEU A 70 5.93 0.05 -1.11
N ALA A 71 6.30 -0.25 0.13
CA ALA A 71 6.54 -1.61 0.57
C ALA A 71 5.35 -2.10 1.39
N VAL A 72 4.80 -3.24 1.02
CA VAL A 72 3.60 -3.80 1.64
C VAL A 72 3.92 -5.21 2.13
N ASP A 73 3.82 -5.44 3.42
CA ASP A 73 3.76 -6.78 4.03
C ASP A 73 2.30 -7.10 4.34
N LEU A 74 1.72 -7.98 3.53
CA LEU A 74 0.31 -8.37 3.63
C LEU A 74 0.00 -9.20 4.88
N GLU A 75 0.99 -9.78 5.56
CA GLU A 75 0.76 -10.51 6.83
C GLU A 75 0.71 -9.57 8.04
N ALA A 76 1.27 -8.37 7.89
CA ALA A 76 1.30 -7.36 8.94
C ALA A 76 0.21 -6.28 8.77
N LEU A 77 -0.64 -6.40 7.75
CA LEU A 77 -1.82 -5.54 7.58
C LEU A 77 -2.90 -5.86 8.64
N PRO A 78 -3.65 -4.84 9.08
CA PRO A 78 -4.74 -5.00 10.06
C PRO A 78 -5.94 -5.79 9.53
#